data_AF-A0ABD5ZU44-F1
#
_entry.id   AF-A0ABD5ZU44-F1
#
_cell.length_a   1.000
_cell.length_b   1.000
_cell.length_c   1.000
_cell.angle_alpha   90.00
_cell.angle_beta   90.00
_cell.angle_gamma   90.00
#
_symmetry.space_group_name_H-M   'P 1'
#
loop_
_entity.id
_entity.type
_entity.pdbx_description
1 polymer ?
#
loop_
_entity_poly.entity_id
_entity_poly.type
_entity_poly.pdbx_seq_one_letter_code
_entity_poly.pdbx_strand_id
1 'polypeptide(L)'
;MPTVEKSGGAWVYIRALDRDFHVGDRADVGEDLATYLVKERGDFVYVDESGDDFEINGWLDNDYQDRADAVLEGGLDDHLDAIEEAETSDTVLEAVDERRAELED
;
A
#
# COMPACT_ATOMS: atom_id res chain seq x y z
N MET A 1 7.11 0.43 -14.56
CA MET A 1 6.17 1.45 -15.07
C MET A 1 5.44 1.96 -13.85
N PRO A 2 5.40 3.26 -13.58
CA PRO A 2 4.67 3.80 -12.43
C PRO A 2 3.15 3.70 -12.61
N THR A 3 2.46 3.45 -11.51
CA THR A 3 1.00 3.47 -11.45
C THR A 3 0.53 4.77 -10.85
N VAL A 4 -0.54 5.34 -11.43
CA VAL A 4 -1.14 6.58 -10.95
C VAL A 4 -2.63 6.38 -10.69
N GLU A 5 -3.14 7.02 -9.63
CA GLU A 5 -4.56 7.08 -9.31
C GLU A 5 -5.07 8.50 -9.44
N LYS A 6 -6.26 8.65 -10.03
CA LYS A 6 -6.94 9.94 -10.02
C LYS A 6 -7.52 10.23 -8.64
N SER A 7 -6.91 11.15 -7.90
CA SER A 7 -7.32 11.48 -6.53
C SER A 7 -8.29 12.67 -6.44
N GLY A 8 -8.40 13.49 -7.50
CA GLY A 8 -9.20 14.71 -7.44
C GLY A 8 -9.62 15.30 -8.78
N GLY A 9 -10.45 16.33 -8.71
CA GLY A 9 -10.97 17.06 -9.87
C GLY A 9 -12.14 16.38 -10.60
N ALA A 10 -12.56 16.98 -11.73
CA ALA A 10 -13.57 16.39 -12.60
C ALA A 10 -13.01 15.22 -13.42
N TRP A 11 -13.90 14.42 -14.01
CA TRP A 11 -13.54 13.35 -14.94
C TRP A 11 -12.68 13.90 -16.08
N VAL A 12 -11.73 13.09 -16.56
CA VAL A 12 -10.87 13.50 -17.67
C VAL A 12 -10.55 12.35 -18.61
N TYR A 13 -10.59 12.67 -19.89
CA TYR A 13 -10.05 11.83 -20.94
C TYR A 13 -8.54 12.07 -21.12
N ILE A 14 -7.74 11.00 -21.00
CA ILE A 14 -6.30 11.00 -21.23
C ILE A 14 -6.02 10.41 -22.61
N ARG A 15 -5.73 11.29 -23.58
CA ARG A 15 -5.49 10.91 -24.98
C ARG A 15 -4.33 9.93 -25.16
N ALA A 16 -3.27 10.04 -24.37
CA ALA A 16 -2.12 9.15 -24.45
C ALA A 16 -2.47 7.68 -24.14
N LEU A 17 -3.55 7.47 -23.39
CA LEU A 17 -4.06 6.16 -22.97
C LEU A 17 -5.38 5.80 -23.67
N ASP A 18 -5.92 6.70 -24.48
CA ASP A 18 -7.27 6.61 -25.07
C ASP A 18 -8.35 6.19 -24.06
N ARG A 19 -8.30 6.77 -22.85
CA ARG A 19 -9.10 6.34 -21.70
C ARG A 19 -9.60 7.49 -20.85
N ASP A 20 -10.83 7.36 -20.35
CA ASP A 20 -11.43 8.23 -19.33
C ASP A 20 -11.04 7.81 -17.91
N PHE A 21 -10.79 8.80 -17.06
CA PHE A 21 -10.49 8.64 -15.63
C PHE A 21 -11.50 9.39 -14.77
N HIS A 22 -12.07 8.66 -13.82
CA HIS A 22 -12.84 9.14 -12.68
C HIS A 22 -11.99 9.08 -11.41
N VAL A 23 -12.41 9.82 -10.37
CA VAL A 23 -11.72 9.74 -9.07
C VAL A 23 -11.77 8.29 -8.56
N GLY A 24 -10.61 7.77 -8.16
CA GLY A 24 -10.39 6.37 -7.78
C GLY A 24 -9.89 5.47 -8.92
N ASP A 25 -9.89 5.93 -10.19
CA ASP A 25 -9.37 5.12 -11.30
C ASP A 25 -7.84 5.07 -11.29
N ARG A 26 -7.31 3.85 -11.46
CA ARG A 26 -5.87 3.54 -11.53
C ARG A 26 -5.44 3.14 -12.95
N ALA A 27 -4.20 3.47 -13.30
CA ALA A 27 -3.54 2.96 -14.49
C ALA A 27 -2.02 2.99 -14.40
N ASP A 28 -1.38 1.95 -14.94
CA ASP A 28 0.02 1.95 -15.31
C ASP A 28 0.30 2.92 -16.45
N VAL A 29 1.29 3.78 -16.27
CA VAL A 29 1.69 4.77 -17.25
C VAL A 29 3.22 4.84 -17.38
N GLY A 30 3.71 5.53 -18.40
CA GLY A 30 5.15 5.84 -18.51
C GLY A 30 5.59 6.90 -17.50
N GLU A 31 6.88 6.94 -17.17
CA GLU A 31 7.45 7.88 -16.19
C GLU A 31 7.19 9.36 -16.53
N ASP A 32 7.34 9.73 -17.81
CA ASP A 32 7.05 11.09 -18.27
C ASP A 32 5.57 11.46 -18.08
N LEU A 33 4.67 10.52 -18.39
CA LEU A 33 3.23 10.76 -18.26
C LEU A 33 2.82 10.82 -16.78
N ALA A 34 3.36 9.95 -15.93
CA ALA A 34 3.11 9.99 -14.49
C ALA A 34 3.56 11.33 -13.89
N THR A 35 4.77 11.79 -14.27
CA THR A 35 5.32 13.06 -13.81
C THR A 35 4.41 14.22 -14.21
N TYR A 36 3.97 14.26 -15.46
CA TYR A 36 3.03 15.27 -15.92
C TYR A 36 1.71 15.24 -15.13
N LEU A 37 1.10 14.06 -14.99
CA LEU A 37 -0.20 13.91 -14.33
C LEU A 37 -0.14 14.28 -12.84
N VAL A 38 0.93 13.91 -12.15
CA VAL A 38 1.08 14.14 -10.71
C VAL A 38 1.65 15.53 -10.38
N LYS A 39 2.69 15.99 -11.10
CA LYS A 39 3.42 17.22 -10.75
C LYS A 39 2.94 18.45 -11.49
N GLU A 40 2.64 18.33 -12.78
CA GLU A 40 2.25 19.48 -13.59
C GLU A 40 0.74 19.71 -13.55
N ARG A 41 -0.03 18.62 -13.66
CA ARG A 41 -1.48 18.67 -13.69
C ARG A 41 -2.09 18.61 -12.28
N GLY A 42 -1.55 17.75 -11.42
CA GLY A 42 -1.84 17.71 -9.99
C GLY A 42 -3.18 17.07 -9.61
N ASP A 43 -3.85 16.38 -10.53
CA ASP A 43 -5.11 15.66 -10.28
C ASP A 43 -4.94 14.14 -10.16
N PHE A 44 -3.69 13.68 -10.15
CA PHE A 44 -3.29 12.29 -9.92
C PHE A 44 -2.26 12.20 -8.81
N VAL A 45 -2.15 11.01 -8.20
CA VAL A 45 -1.11 10.64 -7.23
C VAL A 45 -0.38 9.40 -7.72
N TYR A 46 0.88 9.25 -7.33
CA TYR A 46 1.59 7.98 -7.51
C TYR A 46 0.99 6.94 -6.59
N VAL A 47 0.64 5.80 -7.15
CA VAL A 47 0.34 4.58 -6.40
C VAL A 47 1.57 3.70 -6.51
N ASP A 48 2.18 3.45 -5.37
CA ASP A 48 3.23 2.46 -5.29
C ASP A 48 2.55 1.09 -5.14
N GLU A 49 2.52 0.30 -6.22
CA GLU A 49 2.01 -1.09 -6.18
C GLU A 49 2.97 -2.05 -5.44
N SER A 50 4.11 -1.57 -4.94
CA SER A 50 4.95 -2.34 -4.03
C SER A 50 4.48 -2.23 -2.58
N GLY A 51 3.49 -1.38 -2.29
CA GLY A 51 2.74 -1.43 -1.06
C GLY A 51 1.55 -2.37 -1.25
N ASP A 52 1.63 -3.57 -0.70
CA ASP A 52 0.43 -4.20 -0.17
C ASP A 52 -0.29 -3.10 0.65
N ASP A 53 -1.59 -2.90 0.44
CA ASP A 53 -2.38 -1.84 1.09
C ASP A 53 -2.61 -2.24 2.56
N PHE A 54 -1.51 -2.40 3.29
CA PHE A 54 -1.48 -2.76 4.68
C PHE A 54 -1.96 -1.58 5.50
N GLU A 55 -3.27 -1.52 5.71
CA GLU A 55 -3.90 -0.48 6.49
C GLU A 55 -3.72 -0.77 7.98
N ILE A 56 -2.88 0.02 8.67
CA ILE A 56 -2.64 -0.11 10.11
C ILE A 56 -3.93 -0.04 10.95
N ASN A 57 -4.89 0.79 10.55
CA ASN A 57 -6.16 0.88 11.28
C ASN A 57 -6.99 -0.40 11.11
N GLY A 58 -7.11 -0.91 9.87
CA GLY A 58 -7.73 -2.21 9.59
C GLY A 58 -7.01 -3.36 10.29
N TRP A 59 -5.68 -3.33 10.37
CA TRP A 59 -4.88 -4.27 11.13
C TRP A 59 -5.28 -4.31 12.60
N LEU A 60 -5.22 -3.15 13.28
CA LEU A 60 -5.49 -3.03 14.72
C LEU A 60 -6.95 -3.30 15.10
N ASP A 61 -7.89 -3.29 14.14
CA ASP A 61 -9.29 -3.66 14.36
C ASP A 61 -9.46 -5.17 14.59
N ASN A 62 -8.50 -5.99 14.15
CA ASN A 62 -8.54 -7.44 14.35
C ASN A 62 -8.16 -7.85 15.78
N ASP A 63 -8.62 -9.03 16.20
CA ASP A 63 -8.21 -9.61 17.48
C ASP A 63 -6.70 -9.84 17.50
N TYR A 64 -6.08 -9.70 18.68
CA TYR A 64 -4.64 -9.87 18.82
C TYR A 64 -4.19 -11.31 18.53
N GLN A 65 -5.07 -12.30 18.72
CA GLN A 65 -4.77 -13.69 18.36
C GLN A 65 -4.71 -13.87 16.84
N ASP A 66 -5.70 -13.34 16.11
CA ASP A 66 -5.74 -13.41 14.64
C ASP A 66 -4.55 -12.67 14.02
N ARG A 67 -4.16 -11.54 14.60
CA ARG A 67 -2.96 -10.78 14.22
C ARG A 67 -1.68 -11.59 14.41
N ALA A 68 -1.49 -12.21 15.57
CA ALA A 68 -0.31 -13.02 15.84
C ALA A 68 -0.20 -14.21 14.85
N ASP A 69 -1.31 -14.91 14.58
CA ASP A 69 -1.35 -15.98 13.57
C ASP A 69 -0.99 -15.46 12.17
N ALA A 70 -1.52 -14.30 11.76
CA ALA A 70 -1.23 -13.71 10.45
C ALA A 70 0.25 -13.34 10.27
N VAL A 71 0.91 -12.87 11.33
CA VAL A 71 2.37 -12.61 11.31
C VAL A 71 3.15 -13.90 11.12
N LEU A 72 2.81 -14.95 11.87
CA LEU A 72 3.48 -16.24 11.78
C LEU A 72 3.23 -16.94 10.43
N GLU A 73 2.10 -16.68 9.77
CA GLU A 73 1.81 -17.18 8.42
C GLU A 73 2.75 -16.57 7.36
N GLY A 74 3.36 -15.42 7.64
CA GLY A 74 4.36 -14.77 6.77
C GLY A 74 3.79 -13.99 5.59
N GLY A 75 2.47 -13.77 5.55
CA GLY A 75 1.82 -12.94 4.53
C GLY A 75 2.14 -11.44 4.66
N LEU A 76 2.82 -11.03 5.73
CA LEU A 76 3.05 -9.64 6.12
C LEU A 76 4.54 -9.34 6.33
N ASP A 77 5.44 -10.14 5.75
CA ASP A 77 6.88 -10.04 5.95
C ASP A 77 7.42 -8.64 5.59
N ASP A 78 6.89 -8.01 4.53
CA ASP A 78 7.26 -6.65 4.10
C ASP A 78 6.72 -5.54 5.03
N HIS A 79 5.81 -5.88 5.97
CA HIS A 79 5.12 -4.94 6.85
C HIS A 79 5.47 -5.12 8.34
N LEU A 80 6.39 -6.04 8.69
CA LEU A 80 6.75 -6.33 10.08
C LEU A 80 7.21 -5.07 10.84
N ASP A 81 7.96 -4.16 10.20
CA ASP A 81 8.34 -2.86 10.80
C ASP A 81 7.14 -1.97 11.11
N ALA A 82 6.16 -1.91 10.20
CA ALA A 82 4.97 -1.08 10.39
C ALA A 82 4.06 -1.66 11.48
N ILE A 83 3.99 -2.99 11.57
CA ILE A 83 3.28 -3.71 12.63
C ILE A 83 3.93 -3.43 13.97
N GLU A 84 5.24 -3.63 14.10
CA GLU A 84 5.99 -3.40 15.34
C GLU A 84 5.83 -1.95 15.87
N GLU A 85 5.86 -0.95 14.98
CA GLU A 85 5.70 0.46 15.37
C GLU A 85 4.30 0.77 15.93
N ALA A 86 3.26 0.17 15.35
CA ALA A 86 1.88 0.47 15.69
C ALA A 86 1.29 -0.44 16.79
N GLU A 87 1.84 -1.63 16.97
CA GLU A 87 1.30 -2.66 17.84
C GLU A 87 1.53 -2.37 19.32
N THR A 88 0.56 -2.75 20.14
CA THR A 88 0.62 -2.59 21.60
C THR A 88 0.44 -3.90 22.36
N SER A 89 0.08 -4.98 21.68
CA SER A 89 -0.03 -6.31 22.26
C SER A 89 1.33 -7.02 22.28
N ASP A 90 1.79 -7.41 23.47
CA ASP A 90 3.02 -8.20 23.63
C ASP A 90 2.97 -9.51 22.83
N THR A 91 1.82 -10.18 22.76
CA THR A 91 1.63 -11.43 22.01
C THR A 91 1.96 -11.28 20.52
N VAL A 92 1.56 -10.16 19.92
CA VAL A 92 1.76 -9.91 18.49
C VAL A 92 3.21 -9.47 18.24
N LEU A 93 3.79 -8.69 19.15
CA LEU A 93 5.20 -8.31 19.08
C LEU A 93 6.11 -9.54 19.19
N GLU A 94 5.81 -10.49 20.08
CA GLU A 94 6.54 -11.77 20.16
C GLU A 94 6.47 -12.56 18.85
N ALA A 95 5.31 -12.58 18.18
CA ALA A 95 5.16 -13.22 16.87
C ALA A 95 5.99 -12.52 15.78
N VAL A 96 6.07 -11.18 15.80
CA VAL A 96 6.90 -10.40 14.86
C VAL A 96 8.38 -10.71 15.05
N ASP A 97 8.86 -10.75 16.30
CA ASP A 97 10.24 -11.12 16.61
C ASP A 97 10.58 -12.55 16.15
N GLU A 98 9.68 -13.50 16.40
CA GLU A 98 9.85 -14.89 15.93
C GLU A 98 9.95 -14.93 14.40
N ARG A 99 9.02 -14.26 13.70
CA ARG A 99 8.99 -14.23 12.24
C ARG A 99 10.24 -13.59 11.64
N ARG A 100 10.72 -12.48 12.22
CA ARG A 100 11.98 -11.84 11.78
C ARG A 100 13.17 -12.77 11.95
N ALA A 101 13.26 -13.45 13.09
CA ALA A 101 14.35 -14.41 13.32
C ALA A 101 14.34 -15.55 12.29
N GLU A 102 13.16 -16.01 11.84
CA GLU A 102 13.06 -17.01 10.76
C GLU A 102 13.51 -16.48 9.39
N LEU A 103 13.29 -15.20 9.09
CA LEU A 103 13.69 -14.59 7.81
C LEU A 103 15.19 -14.27 7.74
N GLU A 104 15.85 -14.16 8.90
CA GLU A 104 17.28 -13.86 9.02
C GLU A 104 18.19 -15.12 8.98
N ASP A 105 17.64 -16.34 9.01
CA ASP A 105 18.36 -17.63 8.98
C ASP A 105 18.55 -18.21 7.55
#